data_AF-A0A3E0KEB5-F1
#
_entry.id   AF-A0A3E0KEB5-F1
#
_cell.length_a   1.000
_cell.length_b   1.000
_cell.length_c   1.000
_cell.angle_alpha   90.00
_cell.angle_beta   90.00
_cell.angle_gamma   90.00
#
_symmetry.space_group_name_H-M   'P 1'
#
loop_
_entity.id
_entity.type
_entity.pdbx_description
1 polymer ?
#
loop_
_entity_poly.entity_id
_entity_poly.type
_entity_poly.pdbx_seq_one_letter_code
_entity_poly.pdbx_strand_id
1 'polypeptide(L)'
;MVLVLALTAVIALAAVPSAVRAEPGLSFEGVWARAASEGHTSAVYMHIANEGGRDAVFVAAAADVAELVEIHETTIEVYMEDGRFQQVMRMQQIPQLVVPAGGRVELRPGGLHIMLIGLTRDLEEGDSFSLTLYTEDGQEHVIHVPVTVGVGMDDHDHHDHHDHHHDAAGHDEHHDDHHEH
;
A
#
# COMPACT_ATOMS: atom_id res chain seq x y z
N MET A 1 -42.37 15.72 73.72
CA MET A 1 -41.24 14.92 73.20
C MET A 1 -41.76 14.05 72.06
N VAL A 2 -41.72 14.53 70.81
CA VAL A 2 -41.78 13.68 69.62
C VAL A 2 -40.92 14.37 68.55
N LEU A 3 -39.78 13.76 68.25
CA LEU A 3 -38.79 14.20 67.28
C LEU A 3 -39.13 13.50 65.95
N VAL A 4 -39.43 14.25 64.89
CA VAL A 4 -39.65 13.69 63.55
C VAL A 4 -38.36 13.84 62.75
N LEU A 5 -37.63 12.74 62.58
CA LEU A 5 -36.44 12.65 61.73
C LEU A 5 -36.87 12.45 60.28
N ALA A 6 -36.70 13.48 59.45
CA ALA A 6 -36.89 13.39 58.01
C ALA A 6 -35.65 12.76 57.36
N LEU A 7 -35.83 11.58 56.76
CA LEU A 7 -34.80 10.84 56.04
C LEU A 7 -34.73 11.37 54.59
N THR A 8 -33.69 12.12 54.26
CA THR A 8 -33.43 12.57 52.88
C THR A 8 -32.75 11.45 52.08
N ALA A 9 -33.49 10.88 51.12
CA ALA A 9 -32.97 9.91 50.18
C ALA A 9 -32.05 10.59 49.16
N VAL A 10 -30.76 10.23 49.16
CA VAL A 10 -29.79 10.63 48.13
C VAL A 10 -30.00 9.74 46.91
N ILE A 11 -30.54 10.30 45.84
CA ILE A 11 -30.64 9.63 44.54
C ILE A 11 -29.26 9.70 43.89
N ALA A 12 -28.53 8.58 43.92
CA ALA A 12 -27.27 8.43 43.21
C ALA A 12 -27.57 8.34 41.70
N LEU A 13 -27.21 9.38 40.96
CA LEU A 13 -27.26 9.41 39.50
C LEU A 13 -26.15 8.49 38.96
N ALA A 14 -26.50 7.26 38.62
CA ALA A 14 -25.59 6.34 37.95
C ALA A 14 -25.31 6.86 36.53
N ALA A 15 -24.08 7.30 36.29
CA ALA A 15 -23.59 7.59 34.95
C ALA A 15 -23.56 6.28 34.15
N VAL A 16 -24.43 6.17 33.15
CA VAL A 16 -24.41 5.06 32.20
C VAL A 16 -23.20 5.29 31.28
N PRO A 17 -22.24 4.37 31.19
CA PRO A 17 -21.18 4.50 30.19
C PRO A 17 -21.83 4.38 28.81
N SER A 18 -21.72 5.42 27.99
CA SER A 18 -22.06 5.35 26.56
C SER A 18 -21.13 4.33 25.91
N ALA A 19 -21.65 3.16 25.58
CA ALA A 19 -20.95 2.23 24.70
C ALA A 19 -20.78 2.91 23.34
N VAL A 20 -19.55 3.26 22.98
CA VAL A 20 -19.21 3.61 21.59
C VAL A 20 -19.52 2.37 20.76
N ARG A 21 -20.59 2.46 19.97
CA ARG A 21 -21.00 1.41 19.04
C ARG A 21 -19.93 1.38 17.94
N ALA A 22 -19.33 0.21 17.70
CA ALA A 22 -18.60 -0.02 16.45
C ALA A 22 -19.52 0.41 15.30
N GLU A 23 -19.12 1.39 14.50
CA GLU A 23 -19.98 1.97 13.47
C GLU A 23 -20.28 0.86 12.44
N PRO A 24 -21.50 0.31 12.39
CA PRO A 24 -21.89 -0.56 11.30
C PRO A 24 -21.96 0.32 10.06
N GLY A 25 -21.22 -0.01 8.99
CA GLY A 25 -21.32 0.73 7.73
C GLY A 25 -20.08 0.73 6.85
N LEU A 26 -18.92 0.29 7.36
CA LEU A 26 -17.74 0.12 6.51
C LEU A 26 -17.76 -1.24 5.81
N SER A 27 -17.65 -1.25 4.48
CA SER A 27 -17.39 -2.45 3.68
C SER A 27 -16.06 -2.31 2.93
N PHE A 28 -15.37 -3.44 2.79
CA PHE A 28 -14.11 -3.56 2.06
C PHE A 28 -14.32 -4.59 0.94
N GLU A 29 -14.26 -4.13 -0.30
CA GLU A 29 -14.65 -4.92 -1.47
C GLU A 29 -13.52 -4.98 -2.49
N GLY A 30 -13.47 -6.06 -3.26
CA GLY A 30 -12.44 -6.24 -4.29
C GLY A 30 -11.02 -6.15 -3.74
N VAL A 31 -10.81 -6.64 -2.52
CA VAL A 31 -9.50 -6.58 -1.84
C VAL A 31 -8.52 -7.52 -2.53
N TRP A 32 -7.31 -7.03 -2.83
CA TRP A 32 -6.21 -7.86 -3.30
C TRP A 32 -4.85 -7.20 -3.09
N ALA A 33 -3.79 -8.00 -3.00
CA ALA A 33 -2.40 -7.54 -2.98
C ALA A 33 -1.63 -8.05 -4.20
N ARG A 34 -0.65 -7.26 -4.66
CA ARG A 34 0.27 -7.66 -5.74
C ARG A 34 1.30 -8.67 -5.21
N ALA A 35 1.52 -9.76 -5.94
CA ALA A 35 2.63 -10.67 -5.65
C ALA A 35 3.99 -9.96 -5.68
N ALA A 36 4.87 -10.30 -4.74
CA ALA A 36 6.23 -9.77 -4.64
C ALA A 36 7.08 -10.65 -3.72
N SER A 37 8.40 -10.62 -3.91
CA SER A 37 9.35 -11.42 -3.14
C SER A 37 9.70 -10.80 -1.78
N GLU A 38 10.19 -11.63 -0.86
CA GLU A 38 10.73 -11.20 0.45
C GLU A 38 11.75 -10.06 0.30
N GLY A 39 11.70 -9.10 1.23
CA GLY A 39 12.55 -7.91 1.24
C GLY A 39 12.12 -6.80 0.27
N HIS A 40 11.22 -7.09 -0.68
CA HIS A 40 10.69 -6.10 -1.61
C HIS A 40 9.42 -5.43 -1.09
N THR A 41 8.86 -4.54 -1.90
CA THR A 41 7.65 -3.77 -1.61
C THR A 41 6.47 -4.33 -2.39
N SER A 42 5.29 -4.36 -1.78
CA SER A 42 4.02 -4.68 -2.43
C SER A 42 2.97 -3.62 -2.13
N ALA A 43 1.79 -3.73 -2.73
CA ALA A 43 0.66 -2.85 -2.51
C ALA A 43 -0.66 -3.63 -2.40
N VAL A 44 -1.55 -3.15 -1.53
CA VAL A 44 -2.93 -3.61 -1.39
C VAL A 44 -3.90 -2.59 -1.99
N TYR A 45 -4.86 -3.12 -2.73
CA TYR A 45 -5.91 -2.40 -3.43
C TYR A 45 -7.28 -2.90 -2.99
N MET A 46 -8.26 -2.02 -2.96
CA MET A 46 -9.63 -2.32 -2.50
C MET A 46 -10.57 -1.14 -2.79
N HIS A 47 -11.87 -1.38 -2.69
CA HIS A 47 -12.87 -0.34 -2.52
C HIS A 47 -13.32 -0.29 -1.06
N ILE A 48 -13.37 0.91 -0.48
CA ILE A 48 -13.90 1.13 0.86
C ILE A 48 -15.19 1.93 0.72
N ALA A 49 -16.32 1.36 1.14
CA ALA A 49 -17.59 2.08 1.21
C ALA A 49 -17.92 2.39 2.67
N ASN A 50 -18.48 3.56 2.92
CA ASN A 50 -18.93 3.99 4.23
C ASN A 50 -20.43 4.33 4.17
N GLU A 51 -21.27 3.39 4.58
CA GLU A 51 -22.72 3.55 4.72
C GLU A 51 -23.11 4.21 6.06
N GLY A 52 -22.12 4.55 6.90
CA GLY A 52 -22.30 5.21 8.17
C GLY A 52 -22.66 6.70 8.04
N GLY A 53 -23.06 7.29 9.18
CA GLY A 53 -23.46 8.69 9.27
C GLY A 53 -22.31 9.67 9.58
N ARG A 54 -21.07 9.19 9.67
CA ARG A 54 -19.86 9.97 9.97
C ARG A 54 -18.74 9.56 9.04
N ASP A 55 -17.83 10.49 8.76
CA ASP A 55 -16.62 10.19 8.00
C ASP A 55 -15.78 9.15 8.74
N ALA A 56 -15.20 8.21 8.00
CA ALA A 56 -14.23 7.27 8.52
C ALA A 56 -12.83 7.75 8.13
N VAL A 57 -12.00 8.05 9.13
CA VAL A 57 -10.64 8.56 8.91
C VAL A 57 -9.65 7.50 9.35
N PHE A 58 -8.98 6.84 8.39
CA PHE A 58 -7.93 5.88 8.65
C PHE A 58 -6.59 6.59 8.77
N VAL A 59 -5.85 6.31 9.84
CA VAL A 59 -4.59 7.02 10.17
C VAL A 59 -3.39 6.08 10.26
N ALA A 60 -3.62 4.78 10.32
CA ALA A 60 -2.55 3.78 10.33
C ALA A 60 -3.02 2.46 9.71
N ALA A 61 -2.04 1.64 9.35
CA ALA A 61 -2.23 0.30 8.83
C ALA A 61 -1.13 -0.64 9.37
N ALA A 62 -1.42 -1.94 9.46
CA ALA A 62 -0.46 -2.97 9.85
C ALA A 62 -0.77 -4.29 9.15
N ALA A 63 0.26 -5.09 8.89
CA ALA A 63 0.14 -6.44 8.35
C ALA A 63 1.24 -7.33 8.94
N ASP A 64 0.99 -8.64 9.02
CA ASP A 64 1.95 -9.62 9.55
C ASP A 64 3.04 -10.03 8.53
N VAL A 65 2.93 -9.54 7.29
CA VAL A 65 3.81 -9.87 6.16
C VAL A 65 4.78 -8.76 5.77
N ALA A 66 4.84 -7.64 6.50
CA ALA A 66 5.68 -6.49 6.17
C ALA A 66 6.26 -5.82 7.42
N GLU A 67 7.46 -5.26 7.29
CA GLU A 67 8.10 -4.47 8.36
C GLU A 67 7.38 -3.14 8.62
N LEU A 68 6.86 -2.51 7.55
CA LEU A 68 6.17 -1.23 7.62
C LEU A 68 4.99 -1.21 6.64
N VAL A 69 3.87 -0.64 7.09
CA VAL A 69 2.67 -0.50 6.28
C VAL A 69 2.20 0.95 6.31
N GLU A 70 2.04 1.53 5.13
CA GLU A 70 1.74 2.96 4.97
C GLU A 70 0.59 3.18 3.98
N ILE A 71 -0.09 4.32 4.11
CA ILE A 71 -1.12 4.75 3.14
C ILE A 71 -0.44 5.69 2.15
N HIS A 72 -0.49 5.37 0.87
CA HIS A 72 0.20 6.13 -0.18
C HIS A 72 -0.77 6.59 -1.25
N GLU A 73 -0.41 7.68 -1.92
CA GLU A 73 -0.99 8.14 -3.18
C GLU A 73 0.07 8.11 -4.28
N THR A 74 -0.26 7.52 -5.42
CA THR A 74 0.51 7.68 -6.64
C THR A 74 -0.07 8.83 -7.47
N THR A 75 0.73 9.85 -7.74
CA THR A 75 0.40 10.92 -8.69
C THR A 75 1.25 10.80 -9.94
N ILE A 76 0.63 11.03 -11.09
CA ILE A 76 1.30 11.09 -12.38
C ILE A 76 1.36 12.55 -12.82
N GLU A 77 2.56 13.10 -12.94
CA GLU A 77 2.80 14.42 -13.50
C GLU A 77 3.22 14.28 -14.96
N VAL A 78 2.51 14.95 -15.87
CA VAL A 78 2.87 15.01 -17.29
C VAL A 78 3.30 16.43 -17.64
N TYR A 79 4.50 16.57 -18.20
CA TYR A 79 5.01 17.86 -18.66
C TYR A 79 5.70 17.73 -20.01
N MET A 80 5.90 18.87 -20.68
CA MET A 80 6.59 18.94 -21.95
C MET A 80 8.00 19.45 -21.75
N GLU A 81 8.98 18.70 -22.27
CA GLU A 81 10.38 19.07 -22.29
C GLU A 81 10.93 18.80 -23.70
N ASP A 82 11.55 19.81 -24.32
CA ASP A 82 12.08 19.74 -25.69
C ASP A 82 11.09 19.22 -26.75
N GLY A 83 9.80 19.55 -26.60
CA GLY A 83 8.74 19.11 -27.50
C GLY A 83 8.33 17.64 -27.35
N ARG A 84 8.82 16.95 -26.30
CA ARG A 84 8.46 15.58 -25.95
C ARG A 84 7.60 15.58 -24.68
N PHE A 85 6.60 14.70 -24.63
CA PHE A 85 5.88 14.43 -23.40
C PHE A 85 6.78 13.61 -22.46
N GLN A 86 6.85 14.03 -21.21
CA GLN A 86 7.48 13.32 -20.10
C GLN A 86 6.42 13.01 -19.06
N GLN A 87 6.49 11.81 -18.48
CA GLN A 87 5.60 11.37 -17.43
C GLN A 87 6.45 10.97 -16.23
N VAL A 88 6.20 11.59 -15.08
CA VAL A 88 6.86 11.27 -13.82
C VAL A 88 5.83 10.73 -12.84
N MET A 89 6.09 9.53 -12.33
CA MET A 89 5.33 8.93 -11.24
C MET A 89 5.94 9.35 -9.91
N ARG A 90 5.09 9.83 -9.01
CA ARG A 90 5.43 10.11 -7.61
C ARG A 90 4.56 9.28 -6.70
N MET A 91 5.18 8.53 -5.81
CA MET A 91 4.51 7.81 -4.73
C MET A 91 4.82 8.52 -3.43
N GLN A 92 3.80 8.89 -2.68
CA GLN A 92 3.98 9.63 -1.43
C GLN A 92 3.04 9.10 -0.37
N GLN A 93 3.58 8.92 0.84
CA GLN A 93 2.77 8.64 2.01
C GLN A 93 1.82 9.81 2.29
N ILE A 94 0.58 9.49 2.62
CA ILE A 94 -0.40 10.43 3.15
C ILE A 94 -0.65 10.12 4.63
N PRO A 95 -0.88 11.14 5.48
CA PRO A 95 -1.04 10.93 6.92
C PRO A 95 -2.37 10.27 7.28
N GLN A 96 -3.38 10.38 6.41
CA GLN A 96 -4.69 9.81 6.65
C GLN A 96 -5.45 9.57 5.34
N LEU A 97 -6.37 8.62 5.37
CA LEU A 97 -7.35 8.35 4.33
C LEU A 97 -8.75 8.62 4.86
N VAL A 98 -9.46 9.57 4.25
CA VAL A 98 -10.85 9.90 4.62
C VAL A 98 -11.82 9.21 3.68
N VAL A 99 -12.73 8.41 4.22
CA VAL A 99 -13.88 7.84 3.52
C VAL A 99 -15.15 8.57 4.00
N PRO A 100 -15.72 9.47 3.19
CA PRO A 100 -16.84 10.32 3.61
C PRO A 100 -18.06 9.50 4.03
N ALA A 101 -18.87 10.04 4.94
CA ALA A 101 -20.18 9.46 5.30
C ALA A 101 -21.06 9.28 4.05
N GLY A 102 -21.66 8.09 3.89
CA GLY A 102 -22.41 7.72 2.67
C GLY A 102 -21.56 7.65 1.39
N GLY A 103 -20.24 7.70 1.52
CA GLY A 103 -19.28 7.81 0.43
C GLY A 103 -18.52 6.51 0.16
N ARG A 104 -17.60 6.59 -0.81
CA ARG A 104 -16.69 5.52 -1.15
C ARG A 104 -15.33 6.06 -1.57
N VAL A 105 -14.27 5.29 -1.34
CA VAL A 105 -12.93 5.56 -1.86
C VAL A 105 -12.40 4.31 -2.54
N GLU A 106 -11.66 4.50 -3.64
CA GLU A 106 -11.03 3.44 -4.42
C GLU A 106 -9.51 3.50 -4.22
N LEU A 107 -8.94 2.38 -3.76
CA LEU A 107 -7.52 2.14 -3.74
C LEU A 107 -7.18 1.27 -4.94
N ARG A 108 -6.39 1.80 -5.88
CA ARG A 108 -6.08 1.16 -7.17
C ARG A 108 -4.66 1.46 -7.65
N PRO A 109 -4.12 0.67 -8.58
CA PRO A 109 -2.85 0.98 -9.24
C PRO A 109 -2.86 2.41 -9.83
N GLY A 110 -1.79 3.16 -9.58
CA GLY A 110 -1.67 4.55 -10.05
C GLY A 110 -2.52 5.58 -9.31
N GLY A 111 -3.12 5.21 -8.16
CA GLY A 111 -3.84 6.13 -7.27
C GLY A 111 -3.53 5.83 -5.80
N LEU A 112 -4.55 5.89 -4.94
CA LEU A 112 -4.43 5.51 -3.53
C LEU A 112 -4.15 4.02 -3.38
N HIS A 113 -3.33 3.63 -2.41
CA HIS A 113 -3.05 2.23 -2.09
C HIS A 113 -2.44 2.09 -0.69
N ILE A 114 -2.49 0.88 -0.15
CA ILE A 114 -1.74 0.54 1.07
C ILE A 114 -0.40 -0.05 0.64
N MET A 115 0.69 0.62 0.98
CA MET A 115 2.05 0.18 0.66
C MET A 115 2.57 -0.76 1.75
N LEU A 116 3.10 -1.91 1.34
CA LEU A 116 3.75 -2.92 2.19
C LEU A 116 5.26 -2.85 1.96
N ILE A 117 6.02 -2.35 2.93
CA ILE A 117 7.47 -2.12 2.80
C ILE A 117 8.23 -3.16 3.62
N GLY A 118 9.23 -3.77 2.98
CA GLY A 118 10.07 -4.80 3.59
C GLY A 118 9.25 -6.05 3.88
N LEU A 119 8.82 -6.76 2.84
CA LEU A 119 8.08 -8.01 3.01
C LEU A 119 8.91 -9.03 3.79
N THR A 120 8.29 -9.68 4.78
CA THR A 120 8.95 -10.66 5.67
C THR A 120 8.92 -12.09 5.15
N ARG A 121 8.24 -12.30 4.02
CA ARG A 121 8.17 -13.55 3.25
C ARG A 121 7.74 -13.25 1.83
N ASP A 122 7.89 -14.21 0.93
CA ASP A 122 7.29 -14.15 -0.40
C ASP A 122 5.76 -14.06 -0.31
N LEU A 123 5.16 -13.22 -1.16
CA LEU A 123 3.72 -13.16 -1.43
C LEU A 123 3.45 -13.74 -2.81
N GLU A 124 2.93 -14.96 -2.88
CA GLU A 124 2.66 -15.69 -4.11
C GLU A 124 1.17 -15.69 -4.48
N GLU A 125 0.83 -15.92 -5.75
CA GLU A 125 -0.58 -16.06 -6.16
C GLU A 125 -1.27 -17.20 -5.38
N GLY A 126 -2.45 -16.91 -4.82
CA GLY A 126 -3.20 -17.86 -4.01
C GLY A 126 -2.90 -17.78 -2.51
N ASP A 127 -1.87 -17.05 -2.11
CA ASP A 127 -1.65 -16.70 -0.70
C ASP A 127 -2.73 -15.74 -0.18
N SER A 128 -2.78 -15.64 1.15
CA SER A 128 -3.46 -14.54 1.82
C SER A 128 -2.77 -14.13 3.12
N PHE A 129 -3.11 -12.94 3.60
CA PHE A 129 -2.65 -12.41 4.88
C PHE A 129 -3.70 -11.47 5.49
N SER A 130 -3.46 -11.03 6.73
CA SER A 130 -4.35 -10.08 7.41
C SER A 130 -3.79 -8.67 7.35
N LEU A 131 -4.60 -7.73 6.87
CA LEU A 131 -4.33 -6.29 6.96
C LEU A 131 -5.26 -5.68 8.01
N THR A 132 -4.71 -4.91 8.94
CA THR A 132 -5.49 -4.14 9.89
C THR A 132 -5.41 -2.66 9.53
N LEU A 133 -6.55 -2.01 9.35
CA LEU A 133 -6.64 -0.55 9.24
C LEU A 133 -7.17 0.05 10.55
N TYR A 134 -6.56 1.16 10.97
CA TYR A 134 -6.90 1.84 12.22
C TYR A 134 -7.53 3.20 11.92
N THR A 135 -8.70 3.45 12.50
CA THR A 135 -9.32 4.78 12.45
C THR A 135 -8.79 5.72 13.53
N GLU A 136 -8.95 7.03 13.34
CA GLU A 136 -8.54 8.03 14.33
C GLU A 136 -9.23 7.86 15.69
N ASP A 137 -10.45 7.31 15.69
CA ASP A 137 -11.23 6.97 16.88
C ASP A 137 -10.71 5.69 17.59
N GLY A 138 -9.66 5.06 17.07
CA GLY A 138 -9.02 3.87 17.62
C GLY A 138 -9.72 2.54 17.27
N GLN A 139 -10.60 2.53 16.27
CA GLN A 139 -11.24 1.29 15.81
C GLN A 139 -10.31 0.52 14.87
N GLU A 140 -10.32 -0.80 15.01
CA GLU A 140 -9.54 -1.72 14.19
C GLU A 140 -10.45 -2.42 13.18
N HIS A 141 -10.01 -2.46 11.92
CA HIS A 141 -10.67 -3.15 10.84
C HIS A 141 -9.72 -4.19 10.24
N VAL A 142 -9.94 -5.46 10.59
CA VAL A 142 -9.16 -6.58 10.07
C VAL A 142 -9.76 -7.04 8.74
N ILE A 143 -8.92 -7.08 7.71
CA ILE A 143 -9.27 -7.34 6.33
C ILE A 143 -8.43 -8.53 5.85
N HIS A 144 -9.10 -9.53 5.29
CA HIS A 144 -8.42 -10.66 4.65
C HIS A 144 -8.01 -10.27 3.23
N VAL A 145 -6.70 -10.32 2.94
CA VAL A 145 -6.14 -9.86 1.68
C VAL A 145 -5.65 -11.06 0.87
N PRO A 146 -6.32 -11.44 -0.23
CA PRO A 146 -5.80 -12.42 -1.16
C PRO A 146 -4.68 -11.83 -2.03
N VAL A 147 -3.68 -12.63 -2.36
CA VAL A 147 -2.58 -12.24 -3.25
C VAL A 147 -2.89 -12.71 -4.68
N THR A 148 -2.67 -11.83 -5.65
CA THR A 148 -2.80 -12.13 -7.07
C THR A 148 -1.62 -11.57 -7.85
N VAL A 149 -1.35 -12.15 -9.01
CA VAL A 149 -0.47 -11.55 -10.02
C VAL A 149 -1.15 -10.31 -10.56
N GLY A 150 -0.82 -9.17 -9.96
CA GLY A 150 -1.17 -7.88 -10.54
C GLY A 150 -0.50 -7.77 -11.91
N VAL A 151 -1.28 -7.53 -12.96
CA VAL A 151 -0.78 -7.02 -14.24
C VAL A 151 -0.13 -5.66 -13.98
N GLY A 152 1.14 -5.68 -13.61
CA GLY A 152 1.97 -4.49 -13.55
C GLY A 152 2.10 -3.93 -14.94
N MET A 153 1.90 -2.62 -15.07
CA MET A 153 2.33 -1.88 -16.26
C MET A 153 3.84 -2.11 -16.40
N ASP A 154 4.21 -2.88 -17.43
CA ASP A 154 5.54 -3.10 -17.99
C ASP A 154 6.72 -2.88 -17.01
N ASP A 155 7.16 -3.98 -16.40
CA ASP A 155 8.57 -4.13 -16.06
C ASP A 155 9.35 -3.91 -17.36
N HIS A 156 10.05 -2.79 -17.45
CA HIS A 156 11.07 -2.61 -18.47
C HIS A 156 12.22 -3.56 -18.14
N ASP A 157 12.07 -4.74 -18.73
CA ASP A 157 13.05 -5.78 -18.96
C ASP A 157 14.50 -5.26 -19.08
N HIS A 158 15.34 -5.89 -18.26
CA HIS A 158 16.61 -6.51 -18.63
C HIS A 158 17.78 -5.62 -19.10
N HIS A 159 18.71 -5.42 -18.15
CA HIS A 159 20.11 -5.86 -18.26
C HIS A 159 20.64 -6.20 -19.67
N ASP A 160 21.24 -5.22 -20.35
CA ASP A 160 22.20 -5.48 -21.42
C ASP A 160 23.54 -5.92 -20.80
N HIS A 161 23.68 -7.23 -20.56
CA HIS A 161 25.00 -7.86 -20.43
C HIS A 161 25.55 -8.10 -21.83
N HIS A 162 26.38 -7.17 -22.32
CA HIS A 162 27.25 -7.41 -23.46
C HIS A 162 28.42 -8.31 -23.06
N ASP A 163 28.20 -9.62 -23.12
CA ASP A 163 29.28 -10.61 -23.24
C ASP A 163 29.58 -10.84 -24.73
N HIS A 164 30.66 -10.22 -25.23
CA HIS A 164 31.31 -10.65 -26.46
C HIS A 164 32.70 -11.20 -26.12
N HIS A 165 32.77 -12.52 -26.08
CA HIS A 165 33.99 -13.30 -26.02
C HIS A 165 34.33 -13.81 -27.43
N HIS A 166 35.64 -13.98 -27.70
CA HIS A 166 36.31 -14.52 -28.91
C HIS A 166 36.53 -13.46 -30.01
N ASP A 167 37.77 -13.06 -30.32
CA ASP A 167 38.76 -13.91 -30.99
C ASP A 167 40.18 -13.89 -30.39
N ALA A 168 40.84 -15.04 -30.51
CA ALA A 168 42.20 -15.31 -30.06
C ALA A 168 43.18 -15.47 -31.24
N ALA A 169 44.45 -15.20 -30.93
CA ALA A 169 45.69 -15.54 -31.66
C ALA A 169 45.93 -14.76 -32.97
N GLY A 170 47.13 -14.31 -33.32
CA GLY A 170 48.48 -14.58 -32.84
C GLY A 170 49.45 -14.11 -33.93
N HIS A 171 50.66 -13.70 -33.51
CA HIS A 171 51.81 -13.25 -34.31
C HIS A 171 52.04 -14.03 -35.63
N ASP A 172 52.53 -13.33 -36.67
CA ASP A 172 53.91 -13.50 -37.14
C ASP A 172 54.31 -12.45 -38.19
N GLU A 173 55.44 -11.79 -37.91
CA GLU A 173 56.24 -11.05 -38.89
C GLU A 173 56.97 -12.04 -39.79
N HIS A 174 57.09 -11.78 -41.10
CA HIS A 174 58.30 -12.15 -41.84
C HIS A 174 58.47 -11.32 -43.14
N HIS A 175 59.75 -11.11 -43.38
CA HIS A 175 60.49 -10.20 -44.23
C HIS A 175 60.59 -10.66 -45.71
N ASP A 176 61.12 -9.74 -46.54
CA ASP A 176 61.94 -9.95 -47.76
C ASP A 176 61.30 -10.02 -49.18
N ASP A 177 61.40 -8.85 -49.85
CA ASP A 177 62.32 -8.54 -50.97
C ASP A 177 62.02 -8.82 -52.47
N HIS A 178 62.43 -7.81 -53.26
CA HIS A 178 62.82 -7.71 -54.67
C HIS A 178 61.78 -7.79 -55.82
N HIS A 179 61.66 -6.70 -56.61
CA HIS A 179 62.47 -6.52 -57.82
C HIS A 179 62.25 -5.17 -58.53
N GLU A 180 63.36 -4.55 -58.92
CA GLU A 180 63.50 -3.45 -59.90
C GLU A 180 62.99 -3.85 -61.29
N HIS A 181 62.47 -2.88 -62.06
CA HIS A 181 62.84 -2.55 -63.44
C HIS A 181 62.20 -1.23 -63.89
#